data_AF-A0A967FHI1-F1
#
_entry.id   AF-A0A967FHI1-F1
#
_cell.length_a   1.000
_cell.length_b   1.000
_cell.length_c   1.000
_cell.angle_alpha   90.00
_cell.angle_beta   90.00
_cell.angle_gamma   90.00
#
_symmetry.space_group_name_H-M   'P 1'
#
loop_
_entity.id
_entity.type
_entity.pdbx_description
1 polymer ?
#
loop_
_entity_poly.entity_id
_entity_poly.type
_entity_poly.pdbx_seq_one_letter_code
_entity_poly.pdbx_strand_id
1 'polypeptide(L)'
;MTRTKVQIEKETKKAYLVADSEGRKGWIQKRWLDSGSTVNSKTFDRAVENYNQNQAAYEQGRQWSNDYHSIIEFAKETEKAVAVKIWLDFCDVEKTIEKLLWVPKSIIRDNAVPGWFLLKKFNEILDEYRMDFSRYGSVIIDSVDVADCEDCYAI
;
A
#
# COMPACT_ATOMS: atom_id res chain seq x y z
N MET A 1 10.90 -35.90 3.96
CA MET A 1 10.54 -34.48 3.73
C MET A 1 11.82 -33.68 3.69
N THR A 2 12.04 -32.89 2.64
CA THR A 2 13.21 -32.02 2.51
C THR A 2 13.08 -30.82 3.46
N ARG A 3 14.18 -30.47 4.12
CA ARG A 3 14.25 -29.34 5.04
C ARG A 3 15.28 -28.34 4.54
N THR A 4 14.94 -27.06 4.63
CA THR A 4 15.82 -25.96 4.28
C THR A 4 16.41 -25.38 5.57
N LYS A 5 17.73 -25.25 5.64
CA LYS A 5 18.41 -24.53 6.72
C LYS A 5 18.33 -23.04 6.45
N VAL A 6 17.98 -22.27 7.48
CA VAL A 6 17.74 -20.83 7.35
C VAL A 6 18.38 -20.06 8.49
N GLN A 7 18.64 -18.78 8.27
CA GLN A 7 19.12 -17.83 9.26
C GLN A 7 18.00 -16.83 9.59
N ILE A 8 17.83 -16.51 10.87
CA ILE A 8 16.87 -15.50 11.31
C ILE A 8 17.49 -14.11 11.13
N GLU A 9 16.81 -13.22 10.40
CA GLU A 9 17.22 -11.82 10.21
C GLU A 9 16.43 -10.84 11.07
N LYS A 10 15.11 -11.06 11.22
CA LYS A 10 14.22 -10.22 12.02
C LYS A 10 13.19 -11.07 12.75
N GLU A 11 12.64 -10.50 13.82
CA GLU A 11 11.64 -11.15 14.64
C GLU A 11 10.45 -10.22 14.88
N THR A 12 9.26 -10.80 14.87
CA THR A 12 8.03 -10.22 15.41
C THR A 12 7.51 -11.10 16.55
N LYS A 13 6.43 -10.67 17.22
CA LYS A 13 5.78 -11.48 18.25
C LYS A 13 5.41 -12.90 17.78
N LYS A 14 5.03 -13.08 16.50
CA LYS A 14 4.47 -14.34 15.97
C LYS A 14 5.32 -15.03 14.89
N ALA A 15 6.27 -14.34 14.27
CA ALA A 15 7.02 -14.84 13.12
C ALA A 15 8.47 -14.35 13.08
N TYR A 16 9.31 -15.09 12.37
CA TYR A 16 10.69 -14.75 12.03
C TYR A 16 10.80 -14.44 10.55
N LEU A 17 11.54 -13.40 10.18
CA LEU A 17 12.03 -13.23 8.82
C LEU A 17 13.28 -14.08 8.73
N VAL A 18 13.27 -15.05 7.83
CA VAL A 18 14.36 -15.99 7.65
C VAL A 18 14.92 -15.89 6.24
N ALA A 19 16.23 -16.13 6.10
CA ALA A 19 16.93 -16.20 4.83
C ALA A 19 17.59 -17.57 4.64
N ASP A 20 17.61 -18.11 3.42
CA ASP A 20 18.41 -19.29 3.10
C ASP A 20 19.84 -18.91 2.67
N SER A 21 20.65 -19.93 2.33
CA SER A 21 22.02 -19.73 1.84
C SER A 21 22.11 -19.00 0.49
N GLU A 22 21.01 -18.94 -0.26
CA GLU A 22 20.91 -18.22 -1.54
C GLU A 22 20.42 -16.77 -1.35
N GLY A 23 20.13 -16.38 -0.11
CA GLY A 23 19.64 -15.05 0.24
C GLY A 23 18.15 -14.84 0.00
N ARG A 24 17.38 -15.90 -0.33
CA ARG A 24 15.93 -15.82 -0.47
C ARG A 24 15.30 -15.64 0.90
N LYS A 25 14.33 -14.73 1.03
CA LYS A 25 13.76 -14.33 2.32
C LYS A 25 12.28 -14.65 2.42
N GLY A 26 11.83 -15.04 3.60
CA GLY A 26 10.42 -15.34 3.86
C GLY A 26 10.04 -15.20 5.33
N TRP A 27 8.80 -14.80 5.60
CA TRP A 27 8.27 -14.80 6.97
C TRP A 27 7.75 -16.18 7.36
N ILE A 28 8.30 -16.76 8.42
CA ILE A 28 7.92 -18.07 8.95
C ILE A 28 7.37 -17.91 10.37
N GLN A 29 6.24 -18.56 10.66
CA GLN A 29 5.70 -18.58 12.02
C GLN A 29 6.67 -19.32 12.96
N LYS A 30 6.86 -18.80 14.18
CA LYS A 30 7.84 -19.37 15.12
C LYS A 30 7.64 -20.88 15.36
N ARG A 31 6.39 -21.33 15.41
CA ARG A 31 6.00 -22.75 15.59
C ARG A 31 6.36 -23.68 14.43
N TRP A 32 6.77 -23.14 13.29
CA TRP A 32 7.16 -23.90 12.09
C TRP A 32 8.68 -23.99 11.91
N LEU A 33 9.45 -23.33 12.79
CA LEU A 33 10.90 -23.41 12.82
C LEU A 33 11.32 -24.43 13.88
N ASP A 34 12.08 -25.45 13.49
CA ASP A 34 12.59 -26.44 14.44
C ASP A 34 13.88 -25.95 15.12
N SER A 35 14.27 -26.60 16.23
CA SER A 35 15.43 -26.25 17.07
C SER A 35 16.76 -26.13 16.32
N GLY A 36 16.89 -26.75 15.14
CA GLY A 36 18.05 -26.66 14.26
C GLY A 36 18.06 -25.49 13.27
N SER A 37 17.17 -24.50 13.40
CA SER A 37 16.95 -23.44 12.40
C SER A 37 16.68 -24.00 11.00
N THR A 38 15.82 -25.01 10.96
CA THR A 38 15.39 -25.62 9.70
C THR A 38 13.88 -25.54 9.58
N VAL A 39 13.39 -25.42 8.35
CA VAL A 39 11.97 -25.36 8.01
C VAL A 39 11.68 -26.34 6.88
N ASN A 40 10.44 -26.82 6.77
CA ASN A 40 10.03 -27.62 5.62
C ASN A 40 10.20 -26.81 4.32
N SER A 41 10.86 -27.37 3.31
CA SER A 41 11.19 -26.64 2.08
C SER A 41 9.95 -26.08 1.37
N LYS A 42 8.83 -26.83 1.33
CA LYS A 42 7.58 -26.32 0.72
C LYS A 42 7.01 -25.12 1.47
N THR A 43 7.12 -25.13 2.80
CA THR A 43 6.68 -24.00 3.64
C THR A 43 7.57 -22.78 3.41
N PHE A 44 8.87 -23.00 3.25
CA PHE A 44 9.82 -21.94 2.96
C PHE A 44 9.60 -21.33 1.58
N ASP A 45 9.46 -22.15 0.53
CA ASP A 45 9.24 -21.66 -0.84
C ASP A 45 7.98 -20.81 -0.92
N ARG A 46 6.87 -21.23 -0.28
CA ARG A 46 5.66 -20.42 -0.18
C ARG A 46 5.86 -19.12 0.61
N ALA A 47 6.65 -19.15 1.67
CA ALA A 47 6.95 -17.95 2.45
C ALA A 47 7.81 -16.95 1.67
N VAL A 48 8.70 -17.44 0.80
CA VAL A 48 9.51 -16.61 -0.12
C VAL A 48 8.62 -15.98 -1.18
N GLU A 49 7.73 -16.75 -1.80
CA GLU A 49 6.77 -16.23 -2.79
C GLU A 49 5.90 -15.12 -2.19
N ASN A 50 5.28 -15.37 -1.02
CA ASN A 50 4.48 -14.37 -0.32
C ASN A 50 5.31 -13.14 0.08
N TYR A 51 6.58 -13.32 0.49
CA TYR A 51 7.44 -12.21 0.86
C TYR A 51 7.76 -11.33 -0.35
N ASN A 52 8.07 -11.93 -1.51
CA ASN A 52 8.36 -11.20 -2.74
C ASN A 52 7.13 -10.43 -3.23
N GLN A 53 5.94 -11.04 -3.22
CA GLN A 53 4.68 -10.36 -3.56
C GLN A 53 4.41 -9.18 -2.61
N ASN A 54 4.54 -9.39 -1.30
CA ASN A 54 4.34 -8.33 -0.31
C ASN A 54 5.40 -7.22 -0.40
N GLN A 55 6.65 -7.55 -0.74
CA GLN A 55 7.68 -6.54 -0.99
C GLN A 55 7.38 -5.73 -2.23
N ALA A 56 7.00 -6.37 -3.33
CA ALA A 56 6.62 -5.67 -4.55
C ALA A 56 5.45 -4.70 -4.29
N ALA A 57 4.40 -5.16 -3.60
CA ALA A 57 3.29 -4.31 -3.21
C ALA A 57 3.71 -3.16 -2.28
N TYR A 58 4.58 -3.44 -1.29
CA TYR A 58 5.12 -2.42 -0.39
C TYR A 58 5.96 -1.38 -1.13
N GLU A 59 6.83 -1.80 -2.05
CA GLU A 59 7.68 -0.94 -2.85
C GLU A 59 6.85 -0.09 -3.81
N GLN A 60 5.84 -0.68 -4.46
CA GLN A 60 4.89 0.04 -5.30
C GLN A 60 4.11 1.09 -4.50
N GLY A 61 3.55 0.72 -3.34
CA GLY A 61 2.85 1.66 -2.47
C GLY A 61 3.76 2.77 -1.95
N ARG A 62 5.03 2.45 -1.65
CA ARG A 62 6.04 3.43 -1.25
C ARG A 62 6.39 4.36 -2.40
N GLN A 63 6.53 3.85 -3.61
CA GLN A 63 6.82 4.64 -4.81
C GLN A 63 5.67 5.60 -5.10
N TRP A 64 4.44 5.08 -5.17
CA TRP A 64 3.23 5.89 -5.36
C TRP A 64 3.10 7.01 -4.32
N SER A 65 3.41 6.72 -3.05
CA SER A 65 3.40 7.69 -1.96
C SER A 65 4.44 8.82 -2.13
N ASN A 66 5.57 8.52 -2.76
CA ASN A 66 6.62 9.51 -3.04
C ASN A 66 6.39 10.27 -4.35
N ASP A 67 5.67 9.69 -5.29
CA ASP A 67 5.37 10.30 -6.58
C ASP A 67 4.41 11.49 -6.45
N TYR A 68 4.51 12.40 -7.41
CA TYR A 68 3.62 13.54 -7.55
C TYR A 68 2.48 13.20 -8.50
N HIS A 69 1.25 13.44 -8.04
CA HIS A 69 0.02 13.15 -8.77
C HIS A 69 -0.62 14.44 -9.26
N SER A 70 -0.85 14.53 -10.56
CA SER A 70 -1.32 15.74 -11.22
C SER A 70 -2.71 16.16 -10.75
N ILE A 71 -2.87 17.47 -10.58
CA ILE A 71 -4.12 18.16 -10.31
C ILE A 71 -4.65 18.67 -11.63
N ILE A 72 -5.86 18.25 -11.97
CA ILE A 72 -6.48 18.60 -13.26
C ILE A 72 -7.32 19.86 -13.12
N GLU A 73 -7.99 20.03 -11.99
CA GLU A 73 -8.84 21.19 -11.74
C GLU A 73 -8.66 21.74 -10.33
N PHE A 74 -8.42 23.05 -10.26
CA PHE A 74 -8.51 23.84 -9.04
C PHE A 74 -9.92 24.39 -8.92
N ALA A 75 -10.71 23.86 -7.98
CA ALA A 75 -12.09 24.27 -7.78
C ALA A 75 -12.20 25.62 -7.05
N LYS A 76 -11.32 25.86 -6.07
CA LYS A 76 -11.25 27.13 -5.31
C LYS A 76 -9.82 27.43 -4.92
N GLU A 77 -9.54 28.70 -4.63
CA GLU A 77 -8.23 29.15 -4.20
C GLU A 77 -8.34 30.12 -3.03
N THR A 78 -7.37 30.02 -2.11
CA THR A 78 -7.11 30.99 -1.04
C THR A 78 -5.67 31.47 -1.17
N GLU A 79 -5.28 32.44 -0.35
CA GLU A 79 -3.89 32.91 -0.29
C GLU A 79 -2.89 31.75 -0.10
N LYS A 80 -3.22 30.77 0.76
CA LYS A 80 -2.27 29.72 1.20
C LYS A 80 -2.56 28.31 0.67
N ALA A 81 -3.74 28.07 0.12
CA ALA A 81 -4.19 26.74 -0.29
C ALA A 81 -5.10 26.78 -1.50
N VAL A 82 -5.17 25.67 -2.22
CA VAL A 82 -6.13 25.41 -3.30
C VAL A 82 -7.05 24.27 -2.88
N ALA A 83 -8.32 24.34 -3.26
CA ALA A 83 -9.25 23.23 -3.15
C ALA A 83 -9.27 22.48 -4.48
N VAL A 84 -9.00 21.19 -4.43
CA VAL A 84 -9.10 20.28 -5.57
C VAL A 84 -10.33 19.39 -5.37
N LYS A 85 -11.09 19.15 -6.43
CA LYS A 85 -12.22 18.23 -6.37
C LYS A 85 -11.68 16.81 -6.48
N ILE A 86 -12.08 15.94 -5.57
CA ILE A 86 -11.71 14.52 -5.56
C ILE A 86 -12.98 13.67 -5.57
N TRP A 87 -12.88 12.54 -6.24
CA TRP A 87 -13.86 11.47 -6.22
C TRP A 87 -13.23 10.29 -5.50
N LEU A 88 -13.95 9.71 -4.55
CA LEU A 88 -13.56 8.50 -3.86
C LEU A 88 -14.58 7.43 -4.20
N ASP A 89 -14.17 6.42 -4.95
CA ASP A 89 -15.05 5.33 -5.34
C ASP A 89 -14.91 4.13 -4.40
N PHE A 90 -15.97 3.87 -3.65
CA PHE A 90 -16.04 2.75 -2.73
C PHE A 90 -16.76 1.59 -3.43
N CYS A 91 -16.02 0.87 -4.28
CA CYS A 91 -16.58 -0.17 -5.14
C CYS A 91 -17.35 -1.24 -4.35
N ASP A 92 -16.85 -1.64 -3.17
CA ASP A 92 -17.48 -2.70 -2.36
C ASP A 92 -18.82 -2.30 -1.71
N VAL A 93 -19.11 -1.01 -1.64
CA VAL A 93 -20.40 -0.49 -1.14
C VAL A 93 -21.15 0.32 -2.19
N GLU A 94 -20.72 0.23 -3.46
CA GLU A 94 -21.30 0.91 -4.62
C GLU A 94 -21.56 2.39 -4.37
N LYS A 95 -20.61 3.06 -3.73
CA LYS A 95 -20.76 4.45 -3.31
C LYS A 95 -19.61 5.30 -3.80
N THR A 96 -19.91 6.34 -4.55
CA THR A 96 -18.93 7.37 -4.88
C THR A 96 -19.15 8.60 -3.99
N ILE A 97 -18.07 9.11 -3.41
CA ILE A 97 -18.10 10.33 -2.58
C ILE A 97 -17.29 11.41 -3.26
N GLU A 98 -17.94 12.55 -3.50
CA GLU A 98 -17.28 13.78 -3.94
C GLU A 98 -16.87 14.63 -2.73
N LYS A 99 -15.62 15.09 -2.69
CA LYS A 99 -15.13 16.04 -1.66
C LYS A 99 -14.26 17.12 -2.29
N LEU A 100 -14.17 18.25 -1.57
CA LEU A 100 -13.15 19.26 -1.81
C LEU A 100 -11.98 19.02 -0.87
N LEU A 101 -10.83 18.75 -1.45
CA LEU A 101 -9.58 18.56 -0.73
C LEU A 101 -8.77 19.86 -0.72
N TRP A 102 -8.52 20.42 0.46
CA TRP A 102 -7.65 21.58 0.61
C TRP A 102 -6.18 21.18 0.65
N VAL A 103 -5.42 21.62 -0.35
CA VAL A 103 -3.99 21.36 -0.53
C VAL A 103 -3.22 22.66 -0.33
N PRO A 104 -2.26 22.71 0.63
CA PRO A 104 -1.38 23.85 0.78
C PRO A 104 -0.56 24.11 -0.48
N LYS A 105 -0.43 25.37 -0.91
CA LYS A 105 0.36 25.73 -2.10
C LYS A 105 1.85 25.36 -1.95
N SER A 106 2.37 25.32 -0.71
CA SER A 106 3.76 24.99 -0.42
C SER A 106 4.17 23.55 -0.76
N ILE A 107 3.20 22.63 -0.91
CA ILE A 107 3.47 21.23 -1.25
C ILE A 107 3.14 20.89 -2.71
N ILE A 108 2.58 21.84 -3.45
CA ILE A 108 2.26 21.67 -4.87
C ILE A 108 3.50 21.98 -5.69
N ARG A 109 3.82 21.09 -6.63
CA ARG A 109 4.89 21.30 -7.63
C ARG A 109 4.36 20.91 -9.00
N ASP A 110 4.54 21.78 -9.98
CA ASP A 110 4.12 21.52 -11.37
C ASP A 110 2.67 21.03 -11.48
N ASN A 111 1.76 21.70 -10.75
CA ASN A 111 0.35 21.33 -10.61
C ASN A 111 0.13 19.89 -10.13
N ALA A 112 0.99 19.36 -9.27
CA ALA A 112 0.87 18.02 -8.71
C ALA A 112 1.07 18.02 -7.19
N VAL A 113 0.50 17.01 -6.53
CA VAL A 113 0.54 16.80 -5.07
C VAL A 113 1.27 15.50 -4.76
N PRO A 114 2.14 15.44 -3.74
CA PRO A 114 2.78 14.18 -3.39
C PRO A 114 1.77 13.17 -2.82
N GLY A 115 1.93 11.90 -3.21
CA GLY A 115 1.01 10.81 -2.85
C GLY A 115 0.80 10.65 -1.34
N TRP A 116 1.84 10.83 -0.52
CA TRP A 116 1.73 10.72 0.94
C TRP A 116 0.70 11.71 1.53
N PHE A 117 0.57 12.89 0.93
CA PHE A 117 -0.40 13.89 1.38
C PHE A 117 -1.82 13.47 1.02
N LEU A 118 -1.99 12.92 -0.19
CA LEU A 118 -3.25 12.38 -0.66
C LEU A 118 -3.70 11.21 0.24
N LEU A 119 -2.83 10.24 0.53
CA LEU A 119 -3.12 9.13 1.44
C LEU A 119 -3.54 9.60 2.83
N LYS A 120 -2.81 10.57 3.39
CA LYS A 120 -3.17 11.15 4.68
C LYS A 120 -4.59 11.71 4.66
N LYS A 121 -4.96 12.39 3.58
CA LYS A 121 -6.26 13.04 3.43
C LYS A 121 -7.38 12.06 3.14
N PHE A 122 -7.10 10.98 2.41
CA PHE A 122 -8.06 9.89 2.24
C PHE A 122 -8.33 9.19 3.57
N ASN A 123 -7.29 8.87 4.35
CA ASN A 123 -7.48 8.30 5.68
C ASN A 123 -8.35 9.17 6.59
N GLU A 124 -8.16 10.49 6.60
CA GLU A 124 -9.02 11.44 7.32
C GLU A 124 -10.49 11.36 6.87
N ILE A 125 -10.75 11.23 5.55
CA ILE A 125 -12.11 11.10 5.00
C ILE A 125 -12.71 9.74 5.36
N LEU A 126 -11.94 8.66 5.28
CA LEU A 126 -12.39 7.31 5.60
C LEU A 126 -12.79 7.17 7.07
N ASP A 127 -12.00 7.77 7.95
CA ASP A 127 -12.31 7.86 9.38
C ASP A 127 -13.63 8.62 9.63
N GLU A 128 -13.90 9.70 8.88
CA GLU A 128 -15.19 10.44 8.93
C GLU A 128 -16.37 9.52 8.62
N TYR A 129 -16.22 8.64 7.63
CA TYR A 129 -17.27 7.70 7.20
C TYR A 129 -17.26 6.37 7.97
N ARG A 130 -16.33 6.17 8.92
CA ARG A 130 -16.12 4.91 9.64
C ARG A 130 -15.93 3.71 8.69
N MET A 131 -15.25 3.95 7.58
CA MET A 131 -14.94 2.94 6.57
C MET A 131 -13.49 2.47 6.74
N ASP A 132 -13.28 1.16 6.65
CA ASP A 132 -11.94 0.57 6.73
C ASP A 132 -11.38 0.40 5.31
N PHE A 133 -10.31 1.15 4.99
CA PHE A 133 -9.66 1.10 3.67
C PHE A 133 -9.19 -0.31 3.29
N SER A 134 -8.74 -1.08 4.28
CA SER A 134 -8.21 -2.43 4.09
C SER A 134 -9.28 -3.48 3.74
N ARG A 135 -10.56 -3.10 3.77
CA ARG A 135 -11.69 -3.99 3.48
C ARG A 135 -12.60 -3.51 2.35
N TYR A 136 -12.57 -2.23 1.99
CA TYR A 136 -13.64 -1.60 1.20
C TYR A 136 -13.20 -0.51 0.20
N GLY A 137 -11.90 -0.25 0.02
CA GLY A 137 -11.43 0.94 -0.70
C GLY A 137 -10.49 0.64 -1.87
N SER A 138 -10.90 0.98 -3.08
CA SER A 138 -9.99 1.48 -4.12
C SER A 138 -10.13 3.01 -4.16
N VAL A 139 -9.12 3.75 -4.62
CA VAL A 139 -9.24 5.21 -4.78
C VAL A 139 -8.89 5.57 -6.20
N ILE A 140 -9.92 5.98 -6.93
CA ILE A 140 -9.79 6.54 -8.27
C ILE A 140 -9.77 8.06 -8.13
N ILE A 141 -8.57 8.64 -8.09
CA ILE A 141 -8.40 10.09 -8.22
C ILE A 141 -8.44 10.43 -9.71
N ASP A 142 -9.61 10.44 -10.33
CA ASP A 142 -9.66 10.82 -11.74
C ASP A 142 -9.81 12.32 -11.94
N SER A 143 -9.09 12.92 -12.89
CA SER A 143 -8.42 12.29 -14.05
C SER A 143 -6.89 12.13 -13.97
N VAL A 144 -6.40 11.01 -13.44
CA VAL A 144 -5.29 10.32 -14.11
C VAL A 144 -5.94 9.07 -14.67
N ASP A 145 -6.32 9.10 -15.95
CA ASP A 145 -6.69 7.89 -16.69
C ASP A 145 -5.58 6.86 -16.44
N VAL A 146 -5.81 5.98 -15.48
CA VAL A 146 -5.02 4.76 -15.34
C VAL A 146 -5.59 3.90 -16.45
N ALA A 147 -5.00 4.03 -17.64
CA ALA A 147 -5.18 3.05 -18.69
C ALA A 147 -4.94 1.67 -18.04
N ASP A 148 -6.01 0.88 -18.03
CA ASP A 148 -6.07 -0.52 -17.64
C ASP A 148 -5.67 -0.84 -16.20
N CYS A 149 -6.59 -0.62 -15.25
CA CYS A 149 -6.60 -1.35 -13.99
C CYS A 149 -7.70 -2.44 -14.03
N GLU A 150 -7.47 -3.49 -14.83
CA GLU A 150 -8.30 -4.71 -14.81
C GLU A 150 -8.04 -5.59 -13.57
N ASP A 151 -7.01 -5.28 -12.76
CA ASP A 151 -6.57 -6.11 -11.63
C ASP A 151 -6.63 -5.37 -10.28
N CYS A 152 -7.77 -4.75 -9.96
CA CYS A 152 -8.09 -4.35 -8.57
C CYS A 152 -8.37 -5.58 -7.70
N TYR A 153 -7.35 -6.40 -7.43
CA TYR A 153 -7.38 -7.45 -6.41
C TYR A 153 -6.35 -7.16 -5.32
N ALA A 154 -6.88 -6.91 -4.12
CA ALA A 154 -6.23 -7.03 -2.81
C ALA A 154 -5.01 -6.14 -2.53
N ILE A 155 -5.23 -5.09 -1.71
CA ILE A 155 -4.22 -4.52 -0.80
C ILE A 155 -4.27 -5.31 0.52
#